data_AF-A0AAE6BL12-F1
#
_entry.id   AF-A0AAE6BL12-F1
#
_cell.length_a   1.000
_cell.length_b   1.000
_cell.length_c   1.000
_cell.angle_alpha   90.00
_cell.angle_beta   90.00
_cell.angle_gamma   90.00
#
_symmetry.space_group_name_H-M   'P 1'
#
loop_
_entity.id
_entity.type
_entity.pdbx_description
1 polymer ?
#
loop_
_entity_poly.entity_id
_entity_poly.type
_entity_poly.pdbx_seq_one_letter_code
_entity_poly.pdbx_strand_id
1 'polypeptide(L)'
;MIDINEVIESKEMRDVITALDALKRRWAPQHQAVDHVRPTVLALVGKYKAKEILQVLLNNHEYYRGYKEVLAASFGGWLIMPRERRVREVLMMHAALDHMHEAELNLGEGELNLERDITARYLLTSMDFLVEIYDCLGGYQAFAENPSFEALWITFERDEKVINTAILALRFLHHAVDRFSARGRPFVPSLNKAVLALDELKATKPPFPYKEKYVSRSLLHQRWSQNKQTLALLYAASTIRINRKTLLQLILGGFFSYHDHQPYLDVWVRRTRYIAAHIFARMGDPDLERKTIGLVGEGPASVFSPPKLNGVETAAFDEAYRDIIKS
;
A
#
# COMPACT_ATOMS: atom_id res chain seq x y z
N MET A 1 29.50 30.83 23.49
CA MET A 1 28.68 29.66 23.12
C MET A 1 27.45 29.72 24.01
N ILE A 2 26.25 29.74 23.45
CA ILE A 2 25.02 29.80 24.26
C ILE A 2 24.87 28.44 24.95
N ASP A 3 24.65 28.43 26.27
CA ASP A 3 24.30 27.20 26.98
C ASP A 3 22.85 26.85 26.66
N ILE A 4 22.65 25.80 25.87
CA ILE A 4 21.33 25.36 25.43
C ILE A 4 20.49 24.86 26.61
N ASN A 5 21.12 24.31 27.66
CA ASN A 5 20.38 23.86 28.84
C ASN A 5 19.79 25.04 29.60
N GLU A 6 20.56 26.13 29.75
CA GLU A 6 20.08 27.37 30.34
C GLU A 6 18.88 27.93 29.57
N VAL A 7 18.92 27.90 28.23
CA VAL A 7 17.79 28.32 27.38
C VAL A 7 16.58 27.41 27.56
N ILE A 8 16.76 26.08 27.58
CA ILE A 8 15.66 25.11 27.73
C ILE A 8 14.98 25.23 29.10
N GLU A 9 15.76 25.43 30.16
CA GLU A 9 15.27 25.52 31.56
C GLU A 9 14.77 26.93 31.93
N SER A 10 14.99 27.90 31.06
CA SER A 10 14.62 29.30 31.26
C SER A 10 13.13 29.51 31.54
N LYS A 11 12.81 30.67 32.13
CA LYS A 11 11.42 31.08 32.31
C LYS A 11 10.77 31.39 30.96
N GLU A 12 11.52 32.02 30.08
CA GLU A 12 11.12 32.43 28.74
C GLU A 12 10.66 31.21 27.91
N MET A 13 11.40 30.10 27.96
CA MET A 13 10.98 28.86 27.30
C MET A 13 9.69 28.30 27.89
N ARG A 14 9.53 28.31 29.21
CA ARG A 14 8.28 27.88 29.88
C ARG A 14 7.09 28.75 29.48
N ASP A 15 7.28 30.05 29.35
CA ASP A 15 6.26 30.99 28.89
C ASP A 15 5.86 30.70 27.43
N VAL A 16 6.84 30.41 26.55
CA VAL A 16 6.61 29.99 25.16
C VAL A 16 5.81 28.68 25.09
N ILE A 17 6.21 27.65 25.85
CA ILE A 17 5.49 26.36 25.90
C ILE A 17 4.04 26.57 26.34
N THR A 18 3.83 27.37 27.38
CA THR A 18 2.48 27.68 27.90
C THR A 18 1.62 28.36 26.82
N ALA A 19 2.19 29.30 26.07
CA ALA A 19 1.49 29.98 24.98
C ALA A 19 1.16 29.02 23.82
N LEU A 20 2.10 28.16 23.42
CA LEU A 20 1.90 27.15 22.38
C LEU A 20 0.80 26.16 22.78
N ASP A 21 0.78 25.69 24.02
CA ASP A 21 -0.25 24.78 24.49
C ASP A 21 -1.63 25.45 24.55
N ALA A 22 -1.70 26.74 24.90
CA ALA A 22 -2.93 27.51 24.83
C ALA A 22 -3.44 27.64 23.38
N LEU A 23 -2.54 27.87 22.41
CA LEU A 23 -2.89 27.91 20.99
C LEU A 23 -3.40 26.55 20.50
N LYS A 24 -2.71 25.45 20.86
CA LYS A 24 -3.14 24.09 20.50
C LYS A 24 -4.53 23.77 21.06
N ARG A 25 -4.79 24.04 22.34
CA ARG A 25 -6.11 23.77 22.94
C ARG A 25 -7.24 24.52 22.23
N ARG A 26 -6.96 25.70 21.68
CA ARG A 26 -7.95 26.52 20.99
C ARG A 26 -8.14 26.14 19.51
N TRP A 27 -7.06 25.77 18.83
CA TRP A 27 -7.04 25.69 17.37
C TRP A 27 -6.68 24.31 16.81
N ALA A 28 -6.09 23.42 17.61
CA ALA A 28 -5.84 22.05 17.19
C ALA A 28 -7.14 21.22 17.24
N PRO A 29 -7.27 20.18 16.40
CA PRO A 29 -8.43 19.29 16.43
C PRO A 29 -8.64 18.67 17.82
N GLN A 30 -9.85 18.78 18.36
CA GLN A 30 -10.18 18.41 19.76
C GLN A 30 -10.19 16.89 20.03
N HIS A 31 -10.15 16.05 19.00
CA HIS A 31 -10.28 14.59 19.12
C HIS A 31 -9.07 13.90 18.48
N GLN A 32 -8.03 13.65 19.29
CA GLN A 32 -6.90 12.84 18.88
C GLN A 32 -6.76 11.69 19.87
N ALA A 33 -6.64 10.47 19.35
CA ALA A 33 -6.32 9.29 20.13
C ALA A 33 -5.04 9.52 20.94
N VAL A 34 -5.11 9.54 22.26
CA VAL A 34 -3.92 9.68 23.12
C VAL A 34 -3.23 8.33 23.36
N ASP A 35 -4.00 7.25 23.32
CA ASP A 35 -3.50 5.87 23.44
C ASP A 35 -3.45 5.20 22.07
N HIS A 36 -2.36 5.42 21.34
CA HIS A 36 -2.11 4.72 20.08
C HIS A 36 -0.65 4.31 19.95
N VAL A 37 -0.39 3.37 19.03
CA VAL A 37 0.97 2.90 18.75
C VAL A 37 1.58 3.77 17.66
N ARG A 38 2.79 4.28 17.89
CA ARG A 38 3.50 5.14 16.93
C ARG A 38 3.63 4.50 15.55
N PRO A 39 3.53 5.25 14.44
CA PRO A 39 3.63 4.69 13.09
C PRO A 39 4.93 3.94 12.84
N THR A 40 6.05 4.49 13.33
CA THR A 40 7.39 3.89 13.22
C THR A 40 7.50 2.56 13.97
N VAL A 41 6.80 2.41 15.10
CA VAL A 41 6.74 1.14 15.86
C VAL A 41 5.91 0.07 15.13
N LEU A 42 4.91 0.48 14.35
CA LEU A 42 4.13 -0.45 13.52
C LEU A 42 4.89 -0.87 12.26
N ALA A 43 5.62 0.07 11.65
CA ALA A 43 6.20 -0.09 10.33
C ALA A 43 7.69 -0.53 10.32
N LEU A 44 8.48 -0.13 11.32
CA LEU A 44 9.94 -0.21 11.26
C LEU A 44 10.56 -1.03 12.39
N VAL A 45 9.89 -1.13 13.55
CA VAL A 45 10.40 -1.88 14.70
C VAL A 45 9.96 -3.34 14.63
N GLY A 46 10.95 -4.24 14.56
CA GLY A 46 10.71 -5.68 14.53
C GLY A 46 10.02 -6.15 13.25
N LYS A 47 9.05 -7.06 13.39
CA LYS A 47 8.26 -7.56 12.25
C LYS A 47 7.20 -6.53 11.86
N TYR A 48 7.08 -6.26 10.56
CA TYR A 48 6.07 -5.36 10.02
C TYR A 48 4.64 -5.78 10.41
N LYS A 49 3.90 -4.86 11.03
CA LYS A 49 2.57 -5.09 11.62
C LYS A 49 1.44 -4.77 10.63
N ALA A 50 1.43 -5.49 9.51
CA ALA A 50 0.52 -5.19 8.38
C ALA A 50 -0.97 -5.24 8.77
N LYS A 51 -1.35 -6.17 9.66
CA LYS A 51 -2.74 -6.34 10.09
C LYS A 51 -3.20 -5.14 10.91
N GLU A 52 -2.38 -4.74 11.87
CA GLU A 52 -2.63 -3.62 12.77
C GLU A 52 -2.69 -2.31 11.98
N ILE A 53 -1.77 -2.12 11.04
CA ILE A 53 -1.78 -0.96 10.14
C ILE A 53 -3.06 -0.94 9.31
N LEU A 54 -3.44 -2.06 8.68
CA LEU A 54 -4.67 -2.11 7.90
C LEU A 54 -5.91 -1.84 8.77
N GLN A 55 -5.95 -2.33 10.02
CA GLN A 55 -7.03 -2.02 10.96
C GLN A 55 -7.11 -0.53 11.32
N VAL A 56 -5.96 0.12 11.50
CA VAL A 56 -5.88 1.57 11.70
C VAL A 56 -6.44 2.33 10.49
N LEU A 57 -6.06 1.92 9.28
CA LEU A 57 -6.52 2.57 8.05
C LEU A 57 -8.03 2.36 7.82
N LEU A 58 -8.58 1.20 8.22
CA LEU A 58 -10.01 0.90 8.07
C LEU A 58 -10.90 1.53 9.13
N ASN A 59 -10.35 1.89 10.29
CA ASN A 59 -11.16 2.45 11.36
C ASN A 59 -11.52 3.93 11.06
N ASN A 60 -12.64 4.37 11.61
CA ASN A 60 -13.08 5.77 11.54
C ASN A 60 -12.51 6.60 12.71
N HIS A 61 -11.54 6.07 13.44
CA HIS A 61 -10.95 6.78 14.57
C HIS A 61 -10.09 7.93 14.06
N GLU A 62 -10.20 9.08 14.71
CA GLU A 62 -9.40 10.28 14.41
C GLU A 62 -8.07 10.22 15.17
N TYR A 63 -6.99 10.46 14.44
CA TYR A 63 -5.62 10.56 14.95
C TYR A 63 -5.09 11.96 14.62
N TYR A 64 -3.93 12.32 15.15
CA TYR A 64 -3.26 13.54 14.70
C TYR A 64 -2.96 13.50 13.19
N ARG A 65 -2.88 14.68 12.57
CA ARG A 65 -2.70 14.81 11.12
C ARG A 65 -1.39 14.16 10.68
N GLY A 66 -1.40 13.51 9.51
CA GLY A 66 -0.25 12.77 9.00
C GLY A 66 -0.09 11.34 9.56
N TYR A 67 -0.73 10.97 10.67
CA TYR A 67 -0.63 9.62 11.25
C TYR A 67 -1.02 8.51 10.26
N LYS A 68 -2.24 8.61 9.70
CA LYS A 68 -2.74 7.63 8.72
C LYS A 68 -2.06 7.75 7.36
N GLU A 69 -1.60 8.93 6.97
CA GLU A 69 -0.89 9.15 5.70
C GLU A 69 0.42 8.37 5.67
N VAL A 70 1.24 8.52 6.71
CA VAL A 70 2.53 7.83 6.84
C VAL A 70 2.33 6.31 6.91
N LEU A 71 1.29 5.86 7.62
CA LEU A 71 0.94 4.43 7.65
C LEU A 71 0.45 3.90 6.30
N ALA A 72 -0.33 4.66 5.55
CA ALA A 72 -0.77 4.28 4.20
C ALA A 72 0.40 4.16 3.24
N ALA A 73 1.32 5.14 3.24
CA ALA A 73 2.53 5.09 2.42
C ALA A 73 3.42 3.89 2.77
N SER A 74 3.58 3.61 4.07
CA SER A 74 4.27 2.41 4.56
C SER A 74 3.61 1.12 4.06
N PHE A 75 2.27 1.05 4.11
CA PHE A 75 1.49 -0.10 3.68
C PHE A 75 1.60 -0.33 2.17
N GLY A 76 1.56 0.74 1.36
CA GLY A 76 1.83 0.69 -0.07
C GLY A 76 3.22 0.12 -0.38
N GLY A 77 4.25 0.61 0.31
CA GLY A 77 5.61 0.09 0.21
C GLY A 77 5.72 -1.38 0.58
N TRP A 78 5.06 -1.79 1.67
CA TRP A 78 5.03 -3.18 2.11
C TRP A 78 4.33 -4.10 1.11
N LEU A 79 3.25 -3.66 0.47
CA LEU A 79 2.54 -4.46 -0.52
C LEU A 79 3.41 -4.82 -1.72
N ILE A 80 4.21 -3.85 -2.16
CA ILE A 80 5.13 -4.00 -3.29
C ILE A 80 6.34 -4.83 -2.85
N MET A 81 7.02 -4.38 -1.79
CA MET A 81 8.23 -4.98 -1.23
C MET A 81 8.05 -5.39 0.24
N PRO A 82 7.44 -6.55 0.53
CA PRO A 82 7.18 -6.96 1.92
C PRO A 82 8.45 -7.14 2.77
N ARG A 83 9.59 -7.40 2.12
CA ARG A 83 10.88 -7.70 2.75
C ARG A 83 11.81 -6.50 2.83
N GLU A 84 11.61 -5.47 2.02
CA GLU A 84 12.51 -4.31 1.96
C GLU A 84 12.03 -3.22 2.92
N ARG A 85 12.69 -3.14 4.08
CA ARG A 85 12.41 -2.08 5.06
C ARG A 85 12.65 -0.69 4.49
N ARG A 86 13.72 -0.52 3.71
CA ARG A 86 14.11 0.78 3.15
C ARG A 86 13.04 1.42 2.28
N VAL A 87 12.29 0.62 1.50
CA VAL A 87 11.19 1.11 0.67
C VAL A 87 10.10 1.75 1.53
N ARG A 88 9.73 1.08 2.63
CA ARG A 88 8.71 1.60 3.55
C ARG A 88 9.18 2.87 4.23
N GLU A 89 10.44 2.92 4.66
CA GLU A 89 11.03 4.11 5.28
C GLU A 89 11.01 5.32 4.35
N VAL A 90 11.47 5.15 3.12
CA VAL A 90 11.51 6.27 2.16
C VAL A 90 10.11 6.76 1.82
N LEU A 91 9.14 5.87 1.61
CA LEU A 91 7.75 6.28 1.35
C LEU A 91 7.11 6.96 2.57
N MET A 92 7.43 6.50 3.78
CA MET A 92 7.01 7.18 5.02
C MET A 92 7.61 8.58 5.13
N MET A 93 8.87 8.77 4.74
CA MET A 93 9.52 10.09 4.73
C MET A 93 8.89 11.03 3.69
N HIS A 94 8.58 10.54 2.49
CA HIS A 94 7.88 11.35 1.48
C HIS A 94 6.49 11.77 1.97
N ALA A 95 5.70 10.84 2.53
CA ALA A 95 4.40 11.19 3.11
C ALA A 95 4.51 12.17 4.28
N ALA A 96 5.59 12.10 5.06
CA ALA A 96 5.85 13.05 6.12
C ALA A 96 6.23 14.44 5.59
N LEU A 97 7.03 14.51 4.53
CA LEU A 97 7.35 15.76 3.83
C LEU A 97 6.11 16.40 3.21
N ASP A 98 5.29 15.61 2.52
CA ASP A 98 4.04 16.08 1.92
C ASP A 98 3.12 16.66 3.01
N HIS A 99 3.00 15.99 4.16
CA HIS A 99 2.22 16.52 5.28
C HIS A 99 2.73 17.87 5.79
N MET A 100 4.05 18.01 5.96
CA MET A 100 4.66 19.28 6.39
C MET A 100 4.48 20.37 5.33
N HIS A 101 4.61 20.02 4.05
CA HIS A 101 4.42 20.94 2.95
C HIS A 101 2.96 21.42 2.86
N GLU A 102 1.98 20.52 3.01
CA GLU A 102 0.57 20.87 3.08
C GLU A 102 0.26 21.80 4.26
N ALA A 103 0.90 21.59 5.41
CA ALA A 103 0.76 22.48 6.56
C ALA A 103 1.21 23.91 6.22
N GLU A 104 2.30 24.08 5.49
CA GLU A 104 2.76 25.39 5.01
C GLU A 104 1.81 25.99 3.96
N LEU A 105 1.37 25.19 2.97
CA LEU A 105 0.44 25.64 1.94
C LEU A 105 -0.90 26.13 2.53
N ASN A 106 -1.38 25.48 3.59
CA ASN A 106 -2.61 25.86 4.28
C ASN A 106 -2.54 27.25 4.95
N LEU A 107 -1.35 27.83 5.11
CA LEU A 107 -1.19 29.22 5.57
C LEU A 107 -1.36 30.25 4.45
N GLY A 108 -1.53 29.82 3.19
CA GLY A 108 -1.64 30.67 2.01
C GLY A 108 -0.33 31.39 1.65
N GLU A 109 -0.39 32.25 0.65
CA GLU A 109 0.76 33.07 0.22
C GLU A 109 1.16 34.09 1.30
N GLY A 110 2.46 34.28 1.51
CA GLY A 110 2.99 35.26 2.43
C GLY A 110 4.48 35.05 2.72
N GLU A 111 5.15 36.11 3.17
CA GLU A 111 6.55 36.04 3.57
C GLU A 111 6.75 35.13 4.79
N LEU A 112 7.93 34.53 4.91
CA LEU A 112 8.31 33.76 6.08
C LEU A 112 8.44 34.70 7.29
N ASN A 113 7.67 34.42 8.34
CA ASN A 113 7.80 35.06 9.64
C ASN A 113 7.56 34.05 10.77
N LEU A 114 7.85 34.45 12.00
CA LEU A 114 7.83 33.57 13.15
C LEU A 114 6.41 33.05 13.43
N GLU A 115 5.40 33.90 13.31
CA GLU A 115 4.00 33.53 13.53
C GLU A 115 3.56 32.44 12.56
N ARG A 116 3.96 32.55 11.29
CA ARG A 116 3.65 31.56 10.24
C ARG A 116 4.40 30.26 10.48
N ASP A 117 5.70 30.30 10.77
CA ASP A 117 6.47 29.08 11.07
C ASP A 117 5.92 28.35 12.31
N ILE A 118 5.63 29.09 13.39
CA ILE A 118 5.01 28.52 14.59
C ILE A 118 3.67 27.84 14.26
N THR A 119 2.84 28.50 13.45
CA THR A 119 1.52 27.98 13.09
C THR A 119 1.65 26.72 12.22
N ALA A 120 2.50 26.74 11.19
CA ALA A 120 2.74 25.57 10.33
C ALA A 120 3.26 24.39 11.17
N ARG A 121 4.35 24.62 11.91
CA ARG A 121 5.12 23.56 12.56
C ARG A 121 4.43 23.00 13.80
N TYR A 122 3.89 23.85 14.66
CA TYR A 122 3.39 23.40 15.97
C TYR A 122 1.87 23.25 16.05
N LEU A 123 1.11 23.92 15.17
CA LEU A 123 -0.36 23.83 15.15
C LEU A 123 -0.87 22.93 14.02
N LEU A 124 -0.40 23.12 12.79
CA LEU A 124 -0.91 22.40 11.63
C LEU A 124 -0.26 21.01 11.45
N THR A 125 1.05 20.93 11.60
CA THR A 125 1.80 19.66 11.60
C THR A 125 1.64 18.89 12.91
N SER A 126 1.55 19.60 14.04
CA SER A 126 1.46 19.07 15.42
C SER A 126 2.75 18.54 16.05
N MET A 127 2.87 18.68 17.38
CA MET A 127 4.00 18.14 18.14
C MET A 127 4.02 16.62 18.17
N ASP A 128 2.86 15.96 18.21
CA ASP A 128 2.79 14.50 18.23
C ASP A 128 3.40 13.91 16.94
N PHE A 129 3.10 14.52 15.79
CA PHE A 129 3.75 14.19 14.53
C PHE A 129 5.27 14.38 14.60
N LEU A 130 5.73 15.53 15.12
CA LEU A 130 7.15 15.84 15.18
C LEU A 130 7.92 14.83 16.04
N VAL A 131 7.37 14.43 17.19
CA VAL A 131 7.99 13.47 18.11
C VAL A 131 7.93 12.04 17.58
N GLU A 132 6.78 11.62 17.05
CA GLU A 132 6.53 10.20 16.78
C GLU A 132 6.87 9.77 15.35
N ILE A 133 6.93 10.73 14.43
CA ILE A 133 7.21 10.49 13.01
C ILE A 133 8.50 11.19 12.62
N TYR A 134 8.56 12.52 12.67
CA TYR A 134 9.70 13.27 12.13
C TYR A 134 11.01 12.89 12.82
N ASP A 135 11.08 13.00 14.15
CA ASP A 135 12.28 12.68 14.92
C ASP A 135 12.62 11.18 14.83
N CYS A 136 11.60 10.32 14.92
CA CYS A 136 11.78 8.87 14.84
C CYS A 136 12.24 8.37 13.44
N LEU A 137 12.00 9.15 12.39
CA LEU A 137 12.53 8.87 11.04
C LEU A 137 13.94 9.43 10.83
N GLY A 138 14.52 10.12 11.82
CA GLY A 138 15.87 10.69 11.79
C GLY A 138 15.92 12.20 11.59
N GLY A 139 14.78 12.88 11.69
CA GLY A 139 14.68 14.35 11.69
C GLY A 139 15.29 15.01 10.45
N TYR A 140 15.82 16.22 10.63
CA TYR A 140 16.30 17.06 9.53
C TYR A 140 17.29 16.35 8.60
N GLN A 141 18.28 15.64 9.17
CA GLN A 141 19.32 15.00 8.38
C GLN A 141 18.75 13.91 7.47
N ALA A 142 17.91 13.03 8.01
CA ALA A 142 17.34 11.93 7.24
C ALA A 142 16.44 12.42 6.10
N PHE A 143 15.73 13.53 6.31
CA PHE A 143 14.86 14.14 5.31
C PHE A 143 15.66 14.87 4.22
N ALA A 144 16.74 15.56 4.58
CA ALA A 144 17.63 16.24 3.63
C ALA A 144 18.40 15.26 2.74
N GLU A 145 18.75 14.09 3.27
CA GLU A 145 19.48 13.04 2.55
C GLU A 145 18.53 12.01 1.89
N ASN A 146 17.22 12.16 2.03
CA ASN A 146 16.24 11.19 1.54
C ASN A 146 16.28 11.14 0.00
N PRO A 147 16.44 9.94 -0.61
CA PRO A 147 16.41 9.84 -2.08
C PRO A 147 15.08 10.31 -2.65
N SER A 148 15.16 10.93 -3.84
CA SER A 148 13.96 11.28 -4.59
C SER A 148 13.15 10.02 -4.91
N PHE A 149 11.85 10.20 -5.09
CA PHE A 149 10.96 9.12 -5.48
C PHE A 149 11.42 8.43 -6.78
N GLU A 150 11.94 9.19 -7.73
CA GLU A 150 12.46 8.68 -9.00
C GLU A 150 13.69 7.79 -8.81
N ALA A 151 14.63 8.20 -7.95
CA ALA A 151 15.82 7.41 -7.63
C ALA A 151 15.47 6.10 -6.91
N LEU A 152 14.46 6.16 -6.02
CA LEU A 152 13.85 4.97 -5.43
C LEU A 152 13.33 4.08 -6.57
N TRP A 153 12.47 4.60 -7.45
CA TRP A 153 11.75 3.82 -8.46
C TRP A 153 12.65 3.12 -9.49
N ILE A 154 13.76 3.74 -9.91
CA ILE A 154 14.76 3.11 -10.80
C ILE A 154 15.26 1.78 -10.20
N THR A 155 15.38 1.72 -8.88
CA THR A 155 15.82 0.51 -8.17
C THR A 155 14.75 -0.60 -8.19
N PHE A 156 13.46 -0.25 -8.37
CA PHE A 156 12.32 -1.16 -8.16
C PHE A 156 11.55 -1.53 -9.43
N GLU A 157 11.90 -0.99 -10.61
CA GLU A 157 11.24 -1.29 -11.89
C GLU A 157 11.13 -2.80 -12.18
N ARG A 158 12.11 -3.58 -11.71
CA ARG A 158 12.14 -5.05 -11.86
C ARG A 158 10.95 -5.75 -11.20
N ASP A 159 10.44 -5.22 -10.10
CA ASP A 159 9.39 -5.89 -9.32
C ASP A 159 7.98 -5.53 -9.78
N GLU A 160 7.81 -4.41 -10.49
CA GLU A 160 6.55 -4.08 -11.15
C GLU A 160 6.14 -5.19 -12.14
N LYS A 161 7.10 -5.65 -12.96
CA LYS A 161 6.86 -6.76 -13.91
C LYS A 161 6.47 -8.05 -13.20
N VAL A 162 7.08 -8.35 -12.05
CA VAL A 162 6.75 -9.52 -11.25
C VAL A 162 5.30 -9.44 -10.76
N ILE A 163 4.93 -8.31 -10.16
CA ILE A 163 3.57 -8.08 -9.65
C ILE A 163 2.57 -8.19 -10.79
N ASN A 164 2.79 -7.47 -11.90
CA ASN A 164 1.90 -7.53 -13.06
C ASN A 164 1.75 -8.95 -13.63
N THR A 165 2.81 -9.76 -13.63
CA THR A 165 2.73 -11.16 -14.05
C THR A 165 1.87 -11.99 -13.09
N ALA A 166 2.04 -11.82 -11.77
CA ALA A 166 1.22 -12.51 -10.77
C ALA A 166 -0.26 -12.10 -10.84
N ILE A 167 -0.54 -10.82 -11.12
CA ILE A 167 -1.89 -10.28 -11.32
C ILE A 167 -2.55 -10.87 -12.56
N LEU A 168 -1.81 -10.99 -13.66
CA LEU A 168 -2.32 -11.66 -14.86
C LEU A 168 -2.60 -13.15 -14.60
N ALA A 169 -1.71 -13.84 -13.88
CA ALA A 169 -1.94 -15.23 -13.48
C ALA A 169 -3.23 -15.38 -12.64
N LEU A 170 -3.43 -14.51 -11.63
CA LEU A 170 -4.66 -14.48 -10.84
C LEU A 170 -5.90 -14.17 -11.69
N ARG A 171 -5.77 -13.29 -12.68
CA ARG A 171 -6.84 -12.98 -13.63
C ARG A 171 -7.24 -14.21 -14.45
N PHE A 172 -6.28 -14.97 -14.98
CA PHE A 172 -6.57 -16.24 -15.65
C PHE A 172 -7.25 -17.24 -14.73
N LEU A 173 -6.78 -17.39 -13.49
CA LEU A 173 -7.41 -18.28 -12.52
C LEU A 173 -8.83 -17.87 -12.19
N HIS A 174 -9.09 -16.57 -12.04
CA HIS A 174 -10.43 -16.06 -11.78
C HIS A 174 -11.38 -16.35 -12.96
N HIS A 175 -10.95 -16.08 -14.20
CA HIS A 175 -11.72 -16.45 -15.41
C HIS A 175 -12.01 -17.95 -15.47
N ALA A 176 -11.02 -18.80 -15.16
CA ALA A 176 -11.20 -20.23 -15.14
C ALA A 176 -12.22 -20.65 -14.07
N VAL A 177 -12.02 -20.22 -12.82
CA VAL A 177 -12.94 -20.54 -11.71
C VAL A 177 -14.37 -20.18 -12.06
N ASP A 178 -14.62 -18.99 -12.60
CA ASP A 178 -15.96 -18.53 -13.00
C ASP A 178 -16.55 -19.40 -14.12
N ARG A 179 -15.78 -19.63 -15.20
CA ARG A 179 -16.24 -20.38 -16.38
C ARG A 179 -16.56 -21.84 -16.06
N PHE A 180 -15.76 -22.49 -15.23
CA PHE A 180 -15.97 -23.90 -14.87
C PHE A 180 -17.06 -24.08 -13.83
N SER A 181 -17.15 -23.18 -12.83
CA SER A 181 -18.22 -23.21 -11.83
C SER A 181 -19.59 -23.06 -12.49
N ALA A 182 -19.73 -22.19 -13.50
CA ALA A 182 -20.96 -22.03 -14.27
C ALA A 182 -21.40 -23.29 -15.03
N ARG A 183 -20.47 -24.22 -15.30
CA ARG A 183 -20.72 -25.50 -15.99
C ARG A 183 -20.92 -26.66 -15.01
N GLY A 184 -21.01 -26.39 -13.71
CA GLY A 184 -21.16 -27.41 -12.67
C GLY A 184 -19.93 -28.30 -12.48
N ARG A 185 -18.76 -27.92 -13.03
CA ARG A 185 -17.53 -28.70 -12.91
C ARG A 185 -16.63 -28.11 -11.82
N PRO A 186 -16.16 -28.90 -10.84
CA PRO A 186 -15.22 -28.43 -9.84
C PRO A 186 -13.87 -28.14 -10.49
N PHE A 187 -13.52 -26.85 -10.62
CA PHE A 187 -12.19 -26.44 -11.05
C PHE A 187 -11.29 -26.16 -9.85
N VAL A 188 -10.16 -26.87 -9.80
CA VAL A 188 -9.11 -26.67 -8.81
C VAL A 188 -8.05 -25.72 -9.40
N PRO A 189 -8.06 -24.41 -9.10
CA PRO A 189 -7.04 -23.48 -9.57
C PRO A 189 -5.65 -23.87 -9.07
N SER A 190 -4.60 -23.55 -9.83
CA SER A 190 -3.22 -23.67 -9.36
C SER A 190 -2.32 -22.73 -10.17
N LEU A 191 -1.22 -22.28 -9.58
CA LEU A 191 -0.27 -21.44 -10.32
C LEU A 191 0.23 -22.13 -11.60
N ASN A 192 0.45 -23.45 -11.56
CA ASN A 192 0.83 -24.24 -12.73
C ASN A 192 -0.21 -24.14 -13.87
N LYS A 193 -1.52 -24.13 -13.56
CA LYS A 193 -2.57 -23.93 -14.57
C LYS A 193 -2.56 -22.51 -15.14
N ALA A 194 -2.29 -21.49 -14.32
CA ALA A 194 -2.13 -20.13 -14.81
C ALA A 194 -0.92 -19.98 -15.74
N VAL A 195 0.17 -20.69 -15.44
CA VAL A 195 1.39 -20.71 -16.25
C VAL A 195 1.15 -21.28 -17.65
N LEU A 196 0.23 -22.24 -17.83
CA LEU A 196 -0.12 -22.74 -19.17
C LEU A 196 -0.59 -21.60 -20.08
N ALA A 197 -1.48 -20.72 -19.61
CA ALA A 197 -1.92 -19.56 -20.39
C ALA A 197 -0.81 -18.53 -20.62
N LEU A 198 0.14 -18.39 -19.68
CA LEU A 198 1.31 -17.53 -19.89
C LEU A 198 2.28 -18.12 -20.92
N ASP A 199 2.46 -19.44 -20.95
CA ASP A 199 3.29 -20.14 -21.94
C ASP A 199 2.66 -20.04 -23.34
N GLU A 200 1.33 -20.17 -23.46
CA GLU A 200 0.62 -19.90 -24.73
C GLU A 200 0.78 -18.44 -25.16
N LEU A 201 0.63 -17.49 -24.24
CA LEU A 201 0.83 -16.07 -24.54
C LEU A 201 2.24 -15.80 -25.09
N LYS A 202 3.26 -16.46 -24.52
CA LYS A 202 4.65 -16.38 -24.97
C LYS A 202 4.88 -17.03 -26.34
N ALA A 203 4.09 -18.04 -26.71
CA ALA A 203 4.19 -18.76 -27.97
C ALA A 203 3.40 -18.12 -29.14
N THR A 204 2.61 -17.07 -28.86
CA THR A 204 1.75 -16.42 -29.85
C THR A 204 2.48 -15.96 -31.12
N LYS A 205 1.79 -16.04 -32.27
CA LYS A 205 2.26 -15.54 -33.57
C LYS A 205 1.30 -14.46 -34.12
N PRO A 206 1.77 -13.24 -34.45
CA PRO A 206 3.14 -12.74 -34.29
C PRO A 206 3.58 -12.66 -32.82
N PRO A 207 4.89 -12.63 -32.54
CA PRO A 207 5.42 -12.67 -31.18
C PRO A 207 4.84 -11.56 -30.29
N PHE A 208 4.21 -11.93 -29.19
CA PHE A 208 3.83 -10.99 -28.15
C PHE A 208 5.11 -10.51 -27.43
N PRO A 209 5.25 -9.21 -27.08
CA PRO A 209 6.41 -8.67 -26.37
C PRO A 209 6.41 -9.11 -24.89
N TYR A 210 6.51 -10.42 -24.65
CA TYR A 210 6.35 -11.03 -23.34
C TYR A 210 7.44 -10.58 -22.39
N LYS A 211 8.71 -10.62 -22.82
CA LYS A 211 9.88 -10.28 -21.98
C LYS A 211 9.90 -8.81 -21.55
N GLU A 212 9.25 -7.94 -22.31
CA GLU A 212 9.12 -6.53 -21.97
C GLU A 212 8.15 -6.33 -20.80
N LYS A 213 7.08 -7.14 -20.72
CA LYS A 213 5.95 -6.94 -19.81
C LYS A 213 5.92 -7.91 -18.62
N TYR A 214 6.44 -9.12 -18.79
CA TYR A 214 6.25 -10.23 -17.85
C TYR A 214 7.56 -10.97 -17.56
N VAL A 215 7.56 -11.68 -16.43
CA VAL A 215 8.72 -12.43 -15.95
C VAL A 215 8.69 -13.91 -16.33
N SER A 216 9.83 -14.58 -16.17
CA SER A 216 9.95 -16.03 -16.37
C SER A 216 9.11 -16.81 -15.36
N ARG A 217 8.75 -18.05 -15.72
CA ARG A 217 8.08 -19.01 -14.84
C ARG A 217 8.80 -19.18 -13.50
N SER A 218 10.12 -19.37 -13.51
CA SER A 218 10.89 -19.59 -12.28
C SER A 218 10.79 -18.39 -11.33
N LEU A 219 10.91 -17.17 -11.84
CA LEU A 219 10.81 -15.96 -11.04
C LEU A 219 9.38 -15.75 -10.52
N LEU A 220 8.35 -16.03 -11.33
CA LEU A 220 6.95 -16.00 -10.90
C LEU A 220 6.69 -16.95 -9.73
N HIS A 221 7.10 -18.22 -9.84
CA HIS A 221 6.91 -19.21 -8.77
C HIS A 221 7.63 -18.81 -7.47
N GLN A 222 8.88 -18.34 -7.60
CA GLN A 222 9.66 -17.88 -6.45
C GLN A 222 8.93 -16.74 -5.74
N ARG A 223 8.53 -15.70 -6.48
CA ARG A 223 7.89 -14.51 -5.92
C ARG A 223 6.49 -14.77 -5.39
N TRP A 224 5.70 -15.60 -6.07
CA TRP A 224 4.40 -16.05 -5.59
C TRP A 224 4.51 -16.72 -4.21
N SER A 225 5.45 -17.64 -4.05
CA SER A 225 5.68 -18.33 -2.78
C SER A 225 6.16 -17.39 -1.67
N GLN A 226 7.04 -16.43 -2.01
CA GLN A 226 7.59 -15.47 -1.06
C GLN A 226 6.57 -14.42 -0.60
N ASN A 227 5.58 -14.08 -1.43
CA ASN A 227 4.68 -12.94 -1.25
C ASN A 227 3.19 -13.35 -1.11
N LYS A 228 2.91 -14.60 -0.73
CA LYS A 228 1.52 -15.13 -0.57
C LYS A 228 0.56 -14.16 0.14
N GLN A 229 1.05 -13.47 1.16
CA GLN A 229 0.27 -12.55 2.00
C GLN A 229 -0.21 -11.26 1.30
N THR A 230 0.40 -10.85 0.19
CA THR A 230 0.02 -9.60 -0.51
C THR A 230 -0.71 -9.85 -1.83
N LEU A 231 -0.69 -11.07 -2.36
CA LEU A 231 -1.25 -11.41 -3.68
C LEU A 231 -2.73 -11.01 -3.84
N ALA A 232 -3.59 -11.35 -2.88
CA ALA A 232 -5.02 -11.05 -2.96
C ALA A 232 -5.31 -9.54 -2.81
N LEU A 233 -4.52 -8.81 -2.01
CA LEU A 233 -4.62 -7.36 -1.90
C LEU A 233 -4.24 -6.70 -3.22
N LEU A 234 -3.10 -7.08 -3.80
CA LEU A 234 -2.64 -6.53 -5.08
C LEU A 234 -3.64 -6.85 -6.22
N TYR A 235 -4.20 -8.07 -6.25
CA TYR A 235 -5.21 -8.44 -7.24
C TYR A 235 -6.52 -7.68 -7.06
N ALA A 236 -7.01 -7.55 -5.83
CA ALA A 236 -8.17 -6.70 -5.55
C ALA A 236 -7.92 -5.25 -5.98
N ALA A 237 -6.75 -4.68 -5.67
CA ALA A 237 -6.37 -3.32 -6.06
C ALA A 237 -6.38 -3.13 -7.58
N SER A 238 -6.00 -4.17 -8.35
CA SER A 238 -6.03 -4.14 -9.82
C SER A 238 -7.44 -4.00 -10.42
N THR A 239 -8.48 -4.23 -9.62
CA THR A 239 -9.89 -4.24 -10.05
C THR A 239 -10.64 -2.98 -9.65
N ILE A 240 -10.06 -2.15 -8.78
CA ILE A 240 -10.65 -0.92 -8.27
C ILE A 240 -10.14 0.22 -9.13
N ARG A 241 -11.07 0.92 -9.78
CA ARG A 241 -10.75 2.03 -10.68
C ARG A 241 -10.99 3.36 -9.97
N ILE A 242 -9.98 4.22 -10.01
CA ILE A 242 -9.98 5.56 -9.45
C ILE A 242 -9.60 6.50 -10.59
N ASN A 243 -10.58 7.23 -11.11
CA ASN A 243 -10.44 8.02 -12.34
C ASN A 243 -9.94 7.15 -13.52
N ARG A 244 -8.76 7.49 -14.06
CA ARG A 244 -8.14 6.81 -15.21
C ARG A 244 -7.18 5.68 -14.80
N LYS A 245 -6.84 5.57 -13.52
CA LYS A 245 -5.90 4.56 -12.99
C LYS A 245 -6.65 3.52 -12.14
N THR A 246 -6.01 2.40 -11.89
CA THR A 246 -6.43 1.45 -10.86
C THR A 246 -5.73 1.74 -9.54
N LEU A 247 -6.30 1.29 -8.42
CA LEU A 247 -5.63 1.40 -7.12
C LEU A 247 -4.25 0.72 -7.15
N LEU A 248 -4.12 -0.41 -7.87
CA LEU A 248 -2.82 -1.06 -8.05
C LEU A 248 -1.82 -0.13 -8.75
N GLN A 249 -2.22 0.60 -9.81
CA GLN A 249 -1.33 1.53 -10.50
C GLN A 249 -0.95 2.74 -9.65
N LEU A 250 -1.79 3.13 -8.69
CA LEU A 250 -1.46 4.21 -7.75
C LEU A 250 -0.48 3.71 -6.69
N ILE A 251 -0.69 2.50 -6.16
CA ILE A 251 0.27 1.83 -5.26
C ILE A 251 1.62 1.66 -5.96
N LEU A 252 1.63 1.04 -7.15
CA LEU A 252 2.81 0.90 -8.00
C LEU A 252 3.34 2.24 -8.53
N GLY A 253 2.67 3.37 -8.31
CA GLY A 253 3.23 4.67 -8.63
C GLY A 253 3.76 5.39 -7.40
N GLY A 254 3.68 4.78 -6.21
CA GLY A 254 3.95 5.45 -4.94
C GLY A 254 2.97 6.54 -4.55
N PHE A 255 1.84 6.65 -5.26
CA PHE A 255 0.82 7.68 -5.04
C PHE A 255 -0.31 7.23 -4.11
N PHE A 256 -0.13 6.12 -3.37
CA PHE A 256 -1.15 5.64 -2.43
C PHE A 256 -1.05 6.42 -1.11
N SER A 257 -2.00 7.34 -0.91
CA SER A 257 -2.23 8.14 0.29
C SER A 257 -3.49 7.68 1.03
N TYR A 258 -3.60 7.99 2.33
CA TYR A 258 -4.85 7.76 3.05
C TYR A 258 -5.92 8.76 2.58
N HIS A 259 -5.55 10.04 2.49
CA HIS A 259 -6.44 11.14 2.11
C HIS A 259 -7.27 10.85 0.85
N ASP A 260 -6.62 10.47 -0.25
CA ASP A 260 -7.31 10.27 -1.53
C ASP A 260 -7.96 8.89 -1.66
N HIS A 261 -7.49 7.90 -0.90
CA HIS A 261 -7.84 6.50 -1.14
C HIS A 261 -8.68 5.87 -0.02
N GLN A 262 -8.91 6.55 1.10
CA GLN A 262 -9.76 6.10 2.20
C GLN A 262 -11.13 5.57 1.74
N PRO A 263 -11.84 6.23 0.79
CA PRO A 263 -13.16 5.77 0.35
C PRO A 263 -13.15 4.38 -0.31
N TYR A 264 -11.99 3.91 -0.77
CA TYR A 264 -11.84 2.65 -1.48
C TYR A 264 -11.36 1.50 -0.58
N LEU A 265 -10.97 1.76 0.67
CA LEU A 265 -10.36 0.74 1.53
C LEU A 265 -11.34 -0.39 1.89
N ASP A 266 -12.61 -0.06 2.17
CA ASP A 266 -13.62 -1.08 2.49
C ASP A 266 -13.87 -2.02 1.30
N VAL A 267 -14.12 -1.48 0.10
CA VAL A 267 -14.31 -2.30 -1.10
C VAL A 267 -13.06 -3.11 -1.43
N TRP A 268 -11.86 -2.56 -1.20
CA TRP A 268 -10.60 -3.26 -1.39
C TRP A 268 -10.50 -4.51 -0.53
N VAL A 269 -10.75 -4.38 0.77
CA VAL A 269 -10.70 -5.49 1.72
C VAL A 269 -11.81 -6.51 1.45
N ARG A 270 -13.04 -6.08 1.12
CA ARG A 270 -14.13 -7.00 0.75
C ARG A 270 -13.82 -7.81 -0.51
N ARG A 271 -13.19 -7.21 -1.52
CA ARG A 271 -12.75 -7.93 -2.73
C ARG A 271 -11.59 -8.87 -2.43
N THR A 272 -10.67 -8.50 -1.53
CA THR A 272 -9.61 -9.38 -1.06
C THR A 272 -10.17 -10.62 -0.35
N ARG A 273 -11.19 -10.48 0.51
CA ARG A 273 -11.89 -11.63 1.10
C ARG A 273 -12.54 -12.52 0.06
N TYR A 274 -13.19 -11.92 -0.95
CA TYR A 274 -13.76 -12.67 -2.06
C TYR A 274 -12.70 -13.49 -2.80
N ILE A 275 -11.53 -12.92 -3.10
CA ILE A 275 -10.43 -13.66 -3.74
C ILE A 275 -9.95 -14.83 -2.87
N ALA A 276 -9.84 -14.62 -1.57
CA ALA A 276 -9.44 -15.66 -0.63
C ALA A 276 -10.39 -16.86 -0.68
N ALA A 277 -11.71 -16.61 -0.57
CA ALA A 277 -12.72 -17.66 -0.58
C ALA A 277 -12.97 -18.27 -1.97
N HIS A 278 -12.97 -17.45 -3.03
CA HIS A 278 -13.36 -17.87 -4.37
C HIS A 278 -12.22 -18.54 -5.14
N ILE A 279 -10.99 -18.08 -4.95
CA ILE A 279 -9.80 -18.59 -5.66
C ILE A 279 -8.90 -19.37 -4.70
N PHE A 280 -8.39 -18.74 -3.64
CA PHE A 280 -7.32 -19.33 -2.81
C PHE A 280 -7.74 -20.57 -2.04
N ALA A 281 -8.94 -20.58 -1.47
CA ALA A 281 -9.50 -21.75 -0.78
C ALA A 281 -9.55 -23.01 -1.68
N ARG A 282 -9.57 -22.80 -3.00
CA ARG A 282 -9.62 -23.89 -4.00
C ARG A 282 -8.25 -24.28 -4.56
N MET A 283 -7.17 -23.56 -4.21
CA MET A 283 -5.85 -23.74 -4.85
C MET A 283 -5.02 -24.91 -4.33
N GLY A 284 -5.49 -25.64 -3.31
CA GLY A 284 -4.73 -26.71 -2.64
C GLY A 284 -3.53 -26.22 -1.83
N ASP A 285 -3.34 -24.90 -1.71
CA ASP A 285 -2.32 -24.23 -0.89
C ASP A 285 -3.01 -23.43 0.23
N PRO A 286 -3.26 -24.04 1.40
CA PRO A 286 -4.05 -23.43 2.47
C PRO A 286 -3.38 -22.18 3.06
N ASP A 287 -2.06 -21.98 2.84
CA ASP A 287 -1.36 -20.77 3.27
C ASP A 287 -1.90 -19.52 2.60
N LEU A 288 -2.34 -19.60 1.35
CA LEU A 288 -2.83 -18.43 0.61
C LEU A 288 -4.07 -17.84 1.28
N GLU A 289 -5.08 -18.67 1.51
CA GLU A 289 -6.31 -18.28 2.18
C GLU A 289 -6.03 -17.85 3.63
N ARG A 290 -5.36 -18.70 4.41
CA ARG A 290 -5.08 -18.46 5.83
C ARG A 290 -4.29 -17.17 6.07
N LYS A 291 -3.26 -16.89 5.27
CA LYS A 291 -2.48 -15.64 5.40
C LYS A 291 -3.30 -14.43 4.96
N THR A 292 -4.13 -14.57 3.92
CA THR A 292 -4.99 -13.48 3.44
C THR A 292 -6.03 -13.11 4.49
N ILE A 293 -6.80 -14.07 4.99
CA ILE A 293 -7.83 -13.86 6.01
C ILE A 293 -7.21 -13.42 7.34
N GLY A 294 -6.07 -14.00 7.73
CA GLY A 294 -5.33 -13.56 8.92
C GLY A 294 -4.92 -12.09 8.86
N LEU A 295 -4.69 -11.54 7.66
CA LEU A 295 -4.34 -10.14 7.42
C LEU A 295 -5.57 -9.22 7.36
N VAL A 296 -6.57 -9.53 6.52
CA VAL A 296 -7.73 -8.64 6.30
C VAL A 296 -8.87 -8.84 7.31
N GLY A 297 -8.77 -9.87 8.15
CA GLY A 297 -9.79 -10.27 9.10
C GLY A 297 -11.05 -10.85 8.45
N GLU A 298 -11.93 -11.39 9.28
CA GLU A 298 -13.25 -11.85 8.88
C GLU A 298 -14.17 -10.68 8.48
N GLY A 299 -15.20 -10.97 7.70
CA GLY A 299 -16.21 -9.98 7.31
C GLY A 299 -16.83 -10.25 5.94
N PRO A 300 -17.70 -9.35 5.46
CA PRO A 300 -18.36 -9.52 4.18
C PRO A 300 -17.35 -9.54 3.03
N ALA A 301 -17.61 -10.39 2.05
CA ALA A 301 -16.92 -10.45 0.78
C ALA A 301 -17.75 -9.75 -0.30
N SER A 302 -17.08 -9.05 -1.22
CA SER A 302 -17.74 -8.43 -2.38
C SER A 302 -17.37 -9.21 -3.63
N VAL A 303 -18.36 -9.89 -4.21
CA VAL A 303 -18.23 -10.56 -5.51
C VAL A 303 -17.89 -9.52 -6.58
N PHE A 304 -17.00 -9.87 -7.51
CA PHE A 304 -16.71 -9.07 -8.70
C PHE A 304 -16.27 -9.98 -9.84
N SER A 305 -16.54 -9.58 -11.08
CA SER A 305 -16.05 -10.30 -12.26
C SER A 305 -14.57 -10.02 -12.53
N PRO A 306 -13.81 -10.99 -13.03
CA PRO A 306 -12.43 -10.76 -13.43
C PRO A 306 -12.33 -9.64 -14.48
N PRO A 307 -11.28 -8.80 -14.44
CA PRO A 307 -11.05 -7.83 -15.50
C PRO A 307 -10.93 -8.53 -16.86
N LYS A 308 -11.45 -7.88 -17.91
CA LYS A 308 -11.42 -8.41 -19.28
C LYS A 308 -9.98 -8.69 -19.71
N LEU A 309 -9.80 -9.85 -20.34
CA LEU A 309 -8.59 -10.18 -21.08
C LEU A 309 -8.62 -9.43 -22.42
N ASN A 310 -7.46 -8.99 -22.91
CA ASN A 310 -7.37 -8.48 -24.28
C ASN A 310 -7.48 -9.65 -25.29
N GLY A 311 -7.57 -9.35 -26.59
CA GLY A 311 -7.77 -10.40 -27.62
C GLY A 311 -6.68 -11.49 -27.61
N VAL A 312 -5.42 -11.10 -27.40
CA VAL A 312 -4.28 -12.02 -27.37
C VAL A 312 -4.30 -12.87 -26.09
N GLU A 313 -4.54 -12.24 -24.94
CA GLU A 313 -4.69 -12.92 -23.65
C GLU A 313 -5.88 -13.90 -23.65
N THR A 314 -6.97 -13.53 -24.33
CA THR A 314 -8.17 -14.38 -24.45
C THR A 314 -7.85 -15.62 -25.29
N ALA A 315 -7.19 -15.46 -26.44
CA ALA A 315 -6.78 -16.59 -27.27
C ALA A 315 -5.84 -17.55 -26.53
N ALA A 316 -4.84 -17.01 -25.82
CA ALA A 316 -3.92 -17.80 -25.01
C ALA A 316 -4.64 -18.54 -23.86
N PHE A 317 -5.59 -17.87 -23.20
CA PHE A 317 -6.44 -18.49 -22.18
C PHE A 317 -7.30 -19.61 -22.76
N ASP A 318 -7.98 -19.37 -23.88
CA ASP A 318 -8.85 -20.36 -24.50
C ASP A 318 -8.08 -21.59 -24.99
N GLU A 319 -6.87 -21.41 -25.54
CA GLU A 319 -5.99 -22.52 -25.93
C GLU A 319 -5.54 -23.32 -24.71
N ALA A 320 -4.96 -22.66 -23.71
CA ALA A 320 -4.40 -23.32 -22.52
C ALA A 320 -5.46 -24.09 -21.71
N TYR A 321 -6.69 -23.59 -21.66
CA TYR A 321 -7.78 -24.21 -20.91
C TYR A 321 -8.68 -25.10 -21.78
N ARG A 322 -8.45 -25.20 -23.10
CA ARG A 322 -9.26 -26.01 -24.02
C ARG A 322 -9.39 -27.46 -23.59
N ASP A 323 -8.29 -28.08 -23.19
CA ASP A 323 -8.27 -29.51 -22.87
C ASP A 323 -8.75 -29.79 -21.45
N ILE A 324 -8.52 -28.84 -20.52
CA ILE A 324 -9.11 -28.86 -19.18
C ILE A 324 -10.64 -28.72 -19.25
N ILE A 325 -11.15 -28.04 -20.29
CA ILE A 325 -12.58 -27.91 -20.60
C ILE A 325 -13.18 -29.19 -21.18
N LYS A 326 -12.38 -30.04 -21.84
CA LYS A 326 -12.88 -31.27 -22.50
C LYS A 326 -12.84 -32.50 -21.58
N SER A 327 -11.92 -32.54 -20.62
CA SER A 327 -11.88 -33.54 -19.53
C SER A 327 -13.02 -33.36 -18.53
#